data_AF-A0A242E096-F1
#
_entry.id   AF-A0A242E096-F1
#
_cell.length_a   1.000
_cell.length_b   1.000
_cell.length_c   1.000
_cell.angle_alpha   90.00
_cell.angle_beta   90.00
_cell.angle_gamma   90.00
#
_symmetry.space_group_name_H-M   'P 1'
#
loop_
_entity.id
_entity.type
_entity.pdbx_description
1 polymer ?
#
loop_
_entity_poly.entity_id
_entity_poly.type
_entity_poly.pdbx_seq_one_letter_code
_entity_poly.pdbx_strand_id
1 'polypeptide(L)'
;MSVSIDPQEMYVWLACEDGYHKFVGHVVEIDGIKFSIVPMEKENGGIEIVFSDLKSGSRLLALPIHAIEVALCNTKERTLAMFNERVWIVKDLIHRFGRKKVIRSINEKTMYMQIKYGEMPAIEVCHIEEEME
;
A
#
# COMPACT_ATOMS: atom_id res chain seq x y z
N MET A 1 5.93 -19.35 -4.78
CA MET A 1 6.07 -17.96 -4.32
C MET A 1 5.08 -17.14 -5.12
N SER A 2 4.15 -16.46 -4.45
CA SER A 2 2.94 -15.89 -5.05
C SER A 2 2.86 -14.38 -4.85
N VAL A 3 2.39 -13.71 -5.89
CA VAL A 3 2.06 -12.29 -5.89
C VAL A 3 0.68 -12.15 -6.54
N SER A 4 -0.20 -11.37 -5.93
CA SER A 4 -1.47 -10.98 -6.53
C SER A 4 -1.84 -9.55 -6.14
N ILE A 5 -2.29 -8.77 -7.10
CA ILE A 5 -2.84 -7.42 -6.89
C ILE A 5 -4.34 -7.50 -7.16
N ASP A 6 -5.14 -7.00 -6.24
CA ASP A 6 -6.57 -6.78 -6.46
C ASP A 6 -6.75 -5.54 -7.36
N PRO A 7 -7.30 -5.69 -8.58
CA PRO A 7 -7.52 -4.55 -9.48
C PRO A 7 -8.63 -3.61 -8.96
N GLN A 8 -9.40 -4.01 -7.96
CA GLN A 8 -10.40 -3.15 -7.33
C GLN A 8 -9.70 -2.10 -6.46
N GLU A 9 -10.09 -0.84 -6.65
CA GLU A 9 -9.67 0.25 -5.76
C GLU A 9 -10.43 0.13 -4.44
N MET A 10 -9.70 0.34 -3.35
CA MET A 10 -10.18 0.18 -1.98
C MET A 10 -9.83 1.43 -1.17
N TYR A 11 -10.71 1.80 -0.25
CA TYR A 11 -10.37 2.69 0.85
C TYR A 11 -9.55 1.93 1.88
N VAL A 12 -8.28 2.29 2.00
CA VAL A 12 -7.31 1.71 2.93
C VAL A 12 -6.87 2.74 3.96
N TRP A 13 -6.39 2.26 5.10
CA TRP A 13 -5.98 3.11 6.21
C TRP A 13 -4.47 3.04 6.42
N LEU A 14 -3.83 4.20 6.48
CA LEU A 14 -2.42 4.34 6.86
C LEU A 14 -2.33 4.93 8.27
N ALA A 15 -1.42 4.40 9.08
CA ALA A 15 -1.10 4.92 10.40
C ALA A 15 -0.13 6.09 10.25
N CYS A 16 -0.62 7.30 10.52
CA CYS A 16 0.11 8.55 10.57
C CYS A 16 0.44 8.93 12.03
N GLU A 17 1.10 10.07 12.25
CA GLU A 17 1.52 10.49 13.60
C GLU A 17 0.35 10.86 14.53
N ASP A 18 -0.77 11.27 13.94
CA ASP A 18 -1.98 11.77 14.57
C ASP A 18 -3.18 10.80 14.49
N GLY A 19 -3.03 9.66 13.81
CA GLY A 19 -4.07 8.62 13.75
C GLY A 19 -4.09 7.86 12.43
N TYR A 20 -5.20 7.17 12.16
CA TYR A 20 -5.43 6.50 10.89
C TYR A 20 -6.04 7.46 9.87
N HIS A 21 -5.41 7.56 8.70
CA HIS A 21 -5.89 8.37 7.59
C HIS A 21 -6.33 7.48 6.43
N LYS A 22 -7.44 7.88 5.79
CA LYS A 22 -8.05 7.14 4.69
C LYS A 22 -7.41 7.54 3.37
N PHE A 23 -7.01 6.54 2.58
CA PHE A 23 -6.45 6.71 1.25
C PHE A 23 -7.12 5.77 0.24
N VAL A 24 -7.02 6.11 -1.04
CA VAL A 24 -7.39 5.21 -2.13
C VAL A 24 -6.15 4.43 -2.55
N GLY A 25 -6.30 3.12 -2.68
CA GLY A 25 -5.21 2.27 -3.15
C GLY A 25 -5.69 0.88 -3.55
N HIS A 26 -4.74 -0.03 -3.69
CA HIS A 26 -5.01 -1.43 -4.03
C HIS A 26 -4.52 -2.37 -2.94
N VAL A 27 -5.18 -3.51 -2.82
CA VAL A 27 -4.71 -4.60 -1.95
C VAL A 27 -3.76 -5.49 -2.75
N VAL A 28 -2.60 -5.77 -2.19
CA VAL A 28 -1.64 -6.74 -2.72
C VAL A 28 -1.36 -7.82 -1.69
N GLU A 29 -1.22 -9.06 -2.17
CA GLU A 29 -0.72 -10.17 -1.37
C GLU A 29 0.63 -10.63 -1.90
N ILE A 30 1.64 -10.66 -1.02
CA ILE A 30 3.00 -11.09 -1.30
C ILE A 30 3.34 -12.23 -0.33
N ASP A 31 3.45 -13.45 -0.85
CA ASP A 31 3.74 -14.66 -0.08
C ASP A 31 2.88 -14.81 1.20
N GLY A 32 1.57 -14.53 1.07
CA GLY A 32 0.58 -14.64 2.15
C GLY A 32 0.57 -13.46 3.12
N ILE A 33 1.29 -12.37 2.84
CA ILE A 33 1.22 -11.12 3.61
C ILE A 33 0.48 -10.08 2.77
N LYS A 34 -0.56 -9.48 3.35
CA LYS A 34 -1.36 -8.47 2.68
C LYS A 34 -0.88 -7.06 2.99
N PHE A 35 -0.73 -6.27 1.95
CA PHE A 35 -0.36 -4.85 2.00
C PHE A 35 -1.35 -4.01 1.21
N SER A 36 -1.44 -2.73 1.52
CA SER A 36 -1.95 -1.72 0.60
C SER A 36 -0.81 -1.17 -0.26
N ILE A 37 -1.15 -0.80 -1.49
CA ILE A 37 -0.34 -0.01 -2.41
C ILE A 37 -1.04 1.33 -2.61
N VAL A 38 -0.42 2.41 -2.14
CA VAL A 38 -1.01 3.75 -2.17
C VAL A 38 -0.04 4.71 -2.86
N PRO A 39 -0.39 5.30 -4.02
CA PRO A 39 0.36 6.41 -4.57
C PRO A 39 0.14 7.67 -3.70
N MET A 40 1.21 8.33 -3.30
CA MET A 40 1.17 9.53 -2.47
C MET A 40 2.11 10.60 -3.02
N GLU A 41 1.69 11.86 -2.95
CA GLU A 41 2.57 12.99 -3.22
C GLU A 41 3.57 13.19 -2.07
N LYS A 42 4.79 13.58 -2.42
CA LYS A 42 5.81 13.95 -1.44
C LYS A 42 5.79 15.45 -1.20
N GLU A 43 6.09 15.86 0.04
CA GLU A 43 6.17 17.28 0.41
C GLU A 43 7.13 18.10 -0.48
N ASN A 44 8.21 17.48 -0.95
CA ASN A 44 9.23 18.12 -1.79
C ASN A 44 8.92 18.03 -3.30
N GLY A 45 7.70 17.67 -3.66
CA GLY A 45 7.30 17.39 -5.04
C GLY A 45 7.68 15.98 -5.49
N GLY A 46 6.85 15.42 -6.37
CA GLY A 46 6.97 14.05 -6.86
C GLY A 46 6.01 13.08 -6.17
N ILE A 47 6.00 11.84 -6.66
CA ILE A 47 5.06 10.79 -6.21
C ILE A 47 5.87 9.59 -5.72
N GLU A 48 5.41 8.96 -4.66
CA GLU A 48 5.91 7.67 -4.18
C GLU A 48 4.79 6.65 -4.03
N ILE A 49 5.15 5.39 -4.14
CA ILE A 49 4.26 4.26 -3.87
C ILE A 49 4.55 3.74 -2.49
N VAL A 50 3.56 3.85 -1.63
CA VAL A 50 3.61 3.40 -0.26
C VAL A 50 3.08 1.99 -0.17
N PHE A 51 3.90 1.11 0.39
CA PHE A 51 3.51 -0.22 0.81
C PHE A 51 3.31 -0.20 2.32
N SER A 52 2.09 -0.51 2.75
CA SER A 52 1.72 -0.55 4.17
C SER A 52 1.03 -1.86 4.50
N ASP A 53 1.30 -2.45 5.67
CA ASP A 53 0.61 -3.68 6.04
C ASP A 53 -0.86 -3.41 6.37
N LEU A 54 -1.76 -4.29 5.93
CA LEU A 54 -3.20 -4.11 6.13
C LEU A 54 -3.68 -4.41 7.56
N LYS A 55 -2.79 -4.82 8.47
CA LYS A 55 -3.18 -5.11 9.86
C LYS A 55 -3.02 -3.90 10.76
N SER A 56 -1.98 -3.11 10.53
CA SER A 56 -1.61 -1.98 11.39
C SER A 56 -1.68 -0.63 10.67
N GLY A 57 -1.83 -0.60 9.34
CA GLY A 57 -1.70 0.61 8.55
C GLY A 57 -0.27 1.18 8.55
N SER A 58 0.71 0.48 9.11
CA SER A 58 2.08 0.97 9.18
C SER A 58 2.80 0.80 7.85
N ARG A 59 3.46 1.88 7.41
CA ARG A 59 4.38 1.86 6.28
C ARG A 59 5.48 0.80 6.49
N LEU A 60 5.61 -0.10 5.51
CA LEU A 60 6.75 -0.99 5.34
C LEU A 60 7.86 -0.29 4.56
N LEU A 61 7.49 0.37 3.46
CA LEU A 61 8.39 0.92 2.45
C LEU A 61 7.66 2.00 1.65
N ALA A 62 8.39 2.97 1.13
CA ALA A 62 7.94 3.83 0.05
C ALA A 62 8.97 3.80 -1.10
N LEU A 63 8.48 3.67 -2.33
CA LEU A 63 9.31 3.63 -3.54
C LEU A 63 9.01 4.88 -4.38
N PRO A 64 10.01 5.71 -4.71
CA PRO A 64 9.79 6.87 -5.57
C PRO A 64 9.35 6.46 -6.97
N ILE A 65 8.51 7.27 -7.60
CA ILE A 65 8.13 7.17 -9.01
C ILE A 65 8.69 8.37 -9.76
N HIS A 66 9.30 8.14 -10.91
CA HIS A 66 9.75 9.22 -11.77
C HIS A 66 8.57 9.85 -12.53
N ALA A 67 8.63 11.16 -12.79
CA ALA A 67 7.56 11.88 -13.48
C ALA A 67 7.19 11.27 -14.85
N ILE A 68 8.17 10.71 -15.58
CA ILE A 68 7.94 10.03 -16.85
C ILE A 68 7.10 8.75 -16.66
N GLU A 69 7.37 7.98 -15.61
CA GLU A 69 6.60 6.75 -15.32
C GLU A 69 5.15 7.10 -14.97
N VAL A 70 4.94 8.20 -14.22
CA VAL A 70 3.60 8.71 -13.91
C VAL A 70 2.87 9.12 -15.19
N ALA A 71 3.52 9.85 -16.09
CA ALA A 71 2.93 10.28 -17.36
C ALA A 71 2.51 9.10 -18.26
N LEU A 72 3.16 7.94 -18.11
CA LEU A 72 2.80 6.71 -18.82
C LEU A 72 1.63 5.96 -18.17
N CYS A 73 1.27 6.25 -16.92
CA CYS A 73 0.16 5.63 -16.18
C CYS A 73 -1.19 6.29 -16.51
N ASN A 74 -1.49 6.47 -17.81
CA ASN A 74 -2.70 7.14 -18.28
C ASN A 74 -3.91 6.19 -18.43
N THR A 75 -3.77 4.92 -18.08
CA THR A 75 -4.88 3.97 -17.98
C THR A 75 -4.72 3.11 -16.73
N LYS A 76 -5.83 2.53 -16.25
CA LYS A 76 -5.82 1.63 -15.09
C LYS A 76 -4.86 0.45 -15.27
N GLU A 77 -4.82 -0.14 -16.47
CA GLU A 77 -3.96 -1.27 -16.80
C GLU A 77 -2.48 -0.89 -16.71
N ARG A 78 -2.11 0.32 -17.16
CA ARG A 78 -0.74 0.80 -17.09
C ARG A 78 -0.31 1.11 -15.65
N THR A 79 -1.20 1.67 -14.85
CA THR A 79 -0.98 1.86 -13.40
C THR A 79 -0.78 0.52 -12.70
N LEU A 80 -1.63 -0.48 -12.97
CA LEU A 80 -1.49 -1.82 -12.40
C LEU A 80 -0.21 -2.54 -12.87
N ALA A 81 0.20 -2.35 -14.12
CA ALA A 81 1.48 -2.88 -14.61
C ALA A 81 2.67 -2.27 -13.85
N MET A 82 2.65 -0.95 -13.64
CA MET A 82 3.67 -0.25 -12.84
C MET A 82 3.68 -0.73 -11.38
N PHE A 83 2.51 -0.93 -10.75
CA PHE A 83 2.44 -1.54 -9.43
C PHE A 83 3.04 -2.94 -9.40
N ASN A 84 2.75 -3.77 -10.40
CA ASN A 84 3.29 -5.13 -10.47
C ASN A 84 4.82 -5.13 -10.45
N GLU A 85 5.47 -4.24 -11.22
CA GLU A 85 6.93 -4.09 -11.18
C GLU A 85 7.45 -3.76 -9.76
N ARG A 86 6.77 -2.85 -9.04
CA ARG A 86 7.17 -2.46 -7.69
C ARG A 86 6.94 -3.57 -6.67
N VAL A 87 5.90 -4.37 -6.84
CA VAL A 87 5.62 -5.51 -5.96
C VAL A 87 6.75 -6.54 -5.98
N TRP A 88 7.38 -6.78 -7.13
CA TRP A 88 8.54 -7.66 -7.21
C TRP A 88 9.74 -7.16 -6.40
N ILE A 89 9.97 -5.85 -6.37
CA ILE A 89 11.00 -5.23 -5.53
C ILE A 89 10.70 -5.45 -4.04
N VAL A 90 9.44 -5.26 -3.63
CA VAL A 90 9.01 -5.48 -2.24
C VAL A 90 9.14 -6.94 -1.84
N LYS A 91 8.78 -7.86 -2.74
CA LYS A 91 8.96 -9.30 -2.53
C LYS A 91 10.42 -9.66 -2.30
N ASP A 92 11.32 -9.19 -3.14
CA ASP A 92 12.75 -9.42 -2.98
C ASP A 92 13.28 -8.89 -1.65
N LEU A 93 12.80 -7.72 -1.20
CA LEU A 93 13.11 -7.17 0.12
C LEU A 93 12.59 -8.07 1.25
N ILE A 94 11.34 -8.53 1.20
CA ILE A 94 10.76 -9.45 2.20
C ILE A 94 11.59 -10.73 2.28
N HIS A 95 12.04 -11.26 1.14
CA HIS A 95 12.92 -12.42 1.09
C HIS A 95 14.28 -12.16 1.73
N ARG A 96 14.93 -11.04 1.42
CA ARG A 96 16.23 -10.66 1.99
C ARG A 96 16.17 -10.44 3.50
N PHE A 97 15.13 -9.79 4.01
CA PHE A 97 14.93 -9.59 5.45
C PHE A 97 14.49 -10.87 6.16
N GLY A 98 13.75 -11.72 5.46
CA GLY A 98 13.16 -12.94 5.97
C GLY A 98 11.71 -12.74 6.40
N ARG A 99 10.80 -13.44 5.72
CA ARG A 99 9.34 -13.40 5.92
C ARG A 99 8.90 -13.45 7.39
N LYS A 100 9.50 -14.33 8.20
CA LYS A 100 9.17 -14.45 9.64
C LYS A 100 9.44 -13.17 10.42
N LYS A 101 10.51 -12.44 10.09
CA LYS A 101 10.86 -11.17 10.74
C LYS A 101 9.88 -10.07 10.33
N VAL A 102 9.48 -10.03 9.06
CA VAL A 102 8.46 -9.09 8.56
C VAL A 102 7.13 -9.31 9.28
N ILE A 103 6.64 -10.55 9.34
CA ILE A 103 5.39 -10.88 10.06
C ILE A 103 5.47 -10.49 11.54
N ARG A 104 6.61 -10.78 12.20
CA ARG A 104 6.81 -10.39 13.59
C ARG A 104 6.73 -8.87 13.76
N SER A 105 7.42 -8.11 12.92
CA SER A 105 7.39 -6.64 12.96
C SER A 105 5.98 -6.09 12.72
N ILE A 106 5.21 -6.67 11.78
CA ILE A 106 3.82 -6.32 11.56
C ILE A 106 3.00 -6.51 12.83
N ASN A 107 3.09 -7.68 13.47
CA ASN A 107 2.31 -7.96 14.68
C ASN A 107 2.70 -7.01 15.85
N GLU A 108 3.98 -6.71 16.02
CA GLU A 108 4.46 -5.74 17.03
C GLU A 108 3.89 -4.34 16.74
N LYS A 109 3.90 -3.90 15.48
CA LYS A 109 3.31 -2.61 15.07
C LYS A 109 1.80 -2.59 15.23
N THR A 110 1.07 -3.66 14.87
CA THR A 110 -0.38 -3.76 15.08
C THR A 110 -0.73 -3.55 16.54
N MET A 111 -0.04 -4.23 17.46
CA MET A 111 -0.29 -4.07 18.89
C MET A 111 0.01 -2.63 19.36
N TYR A 112 1.13 -2.05 18.91
CA TYR A 112 1.48 -0.68 19.24
C TYR A 112 0.44 0.33 18.73
N MET A 113 0.03 0.23 17.47
CA MET A 113 -0.96 1.14 16.88
C MET A 113 -2.33 0.97 17.51
N GLN A 114 -2.73 -0.26 17.87
CA GLN A 114 -3.97 -0.50 18.59
C GLN A 114 -3.99 0.16 19.97
N ILE A 115 -2.85 0.14 20.69
CA ILE A 115 -2.73 0.84 21.98
C ILE A 115 -2.77 2.36 21.78
N LYS A 116 -2.12 2.88 20.73
CA LYS A 116 -1.96 4.32 20.52
C LYS A 116 -3.21 4.99 19.94
N TYR A 117 -3.84 4.36 18.96
CA TYR A 117 -4.92 4.95 18.15
C TYR A 117 -6.24 4.19 18.23
N GLY A 118 -6.28 3.03 18.89
CA GLY A 118 -7.44 2.15 18.90
C GLY A 118 -7.52 1.25 17.67
N GLU A 119 -8.68 0.63 17.48
CA GLU A 119 -8.92 -0.27 16.35
C GLU A 119 -8.87 0.49 15.02
N MET A 120 -8.14 -0.07 14.05
CA MET A 120 -8.11 0.48 12.71
C MET A 120 -9.48 0.26 12.05
N PRO A 121 -10.04 1.26 11.35
CA PRO A 121 -11.33 1.08 10.69
C PRO A 121 -11.26 0.03 9.57
N ALA A 122 -12.44 -0.46 9.18
CA ALA A 122 -12.57 -1.46 8.12
C ALA A 122 -12.16 -0.89 6.75
N ILE A 123 -11.65 -1.78 5.89
CA ILE A 123 -11.33 -1.48 4.49
C ILE A 123 -12.60 -1.68 3.67
N GLU A 124 -12.89 -0.75 2.77
CA GLU A 124 -14.11 -0.72 1.97
C GLU A 124 -13.79 -0.58 0.48
N VAL A 125 -14.69 -1.03 -0.38
CA VAL A 125 -14.56 -0.84 -1.83
C VAL A 125 -14.69 0.65 -2.14
N CYS A 126 -13.80 1.17 -2.98
CA CYS A 126 -13.93 2.52 -3.50
C CYS A 126 -15.00 2.50 -4.62
N HIS A 127 -16.16 3.06 -4.33
CA HIS A 127 -17.17 3.36 -5.34
C HIS A 127 -16.90 4.77 -5.85
N ILE A 128 -16.25 4.87 -7.00
CA ILE A 128 -16.21 6.12 -7.76
C ILE A 128 -17.52 6.18 -8.52
N GLU A 129 -18.42 7.09 -8.14
CA GLU A 129 -19.56 7.43 -9.00
C GLU A 129 -18.97 8.03 -10.27
N GLU A 130 -19.10 7.35 -11.40
CA GLU A 130 -18.79 7.94 -12.70
C GLU A 130 -19.77 9.12 -12.90
N GLU A 131 -19.30 10.35 -12.66
CA GLU A 131 -19.97 11.52 -13.19
C GLU A 131 -19.96 11.37 -14.72
N MET A 132 -21.12 10.99 -15.26
CA MET A 132 -21.39 11.01 -16.70
C MET A 132 -21.37 12.47 -17.18
N GLU A 133 -20.23 12.94 -17.68
CA GLU A 133 -20.16 14.11 -18.57
C GLU A 133 -20.60 13.77 -20.01
#